data_AF-A0A8T4EEJ7-F1
#
_entry.id   AF-A0A8T4EEJ7-F1
#
_cell.length_a   1.000
_cell.length_b   1.000
_cell.length_c   1.000
_cell.angle_alpha   90.00
_cell.angle_beta   90.00
_cell.angle_gamma   90.00
#
_symmetry.space_group_name_H-M   'P 1'
#
loop_
_entity.id
_entity.type
_entity.pdbx_description
1 polymer ?
#
loop_
_entity_poly.entity_id
_entity_poly.type
_entity_poly.pdbx_seq_one_letter_code
_entity_poly.pdbx_strand_id
1 'polypeptide(L)'
;MSKPSETKKPSQRKKIGEVLFAIGFSIILTLFLTVIASSLVTSFWGPSTPVVYYENLLTPIFIAGLIMILVGLAFFILPEGPSKDGTWVMKMSPFIGNN
;
A
#
# COMPACT_ATOMS: atom_id res chain seq x y z
N MET A 1 4.86 -10.03 -37.59
CA MET A 1 6.00 -10.21 -36.67
C MET A 1 5.64 -9.56 -35.33
N SER A 2 5.06 -10.34 -34.42
CA SER A 2 4.65 -9.87 -33.09
C SER A 2 5.91 -9.65 -32.24
N LYS A 3 6.15 -8.41 -31.81
CA LYS A 3 7.25 -8.09 -30.90
C LYS A 3 7.09 -8.92 -29.62
N PRO A 4 8.16 -9.53 -29.09
CA PRO A 4 8.09 -10.24 -27.83
C PRO A 4 7.62 -9.28 -26.76
N SER A 5 6.61 -9.68 -25.99
CA SER A 5 6.17 -8.95 -24.80
C SER A 5 7.33 -8.92 -23.81
N GLU A 6 8.08 -7.82 -23.83
CA GLU A 6 9.01 -7.49 -22.75
C GLU A 6 8.18 -7.46 -21.46
N THR A 7 8.28 -8.56 -20.72
CA THR A 7 7.82 -8.67 -19.35
C THR A 7 8.67 -7.70 -18.55
N LYS A 8 8.21 -6.44 -18.48
CA LYS A 8 8.82 -5.40 -17.65
C LYS A 8 8.94 -5.97 -16.25
N LYS A 9 10.17 -6.32 -15.85
CA LYS A 9 10.46 -6.82 -14.51
C LYS A 9 9.83 -5.84 -13.51
N PRO A 10 9.09 -6.32 -12.51
CA PRO A 10 8.52 -5.45 -11.50
C PRO A 10 9.68 -4.70 -10.86
N SER A 11 9.61 -3.39 -10.97
CA SER A 11 10.61 -2.50 -10.43
C SER A 11 10.68 -2.62 -8.92
N GLN A 12 11.85 -2.35 -8.34
CA GLN A 12 12.06 -2.44 -6.90
C GLN A 12 11.05 -1.60 -6.11
N ARG A 13 10.60 -0.46 -6.67
CA ARG A 13 9.56 0.39 -6.08
C ARG A 13 8.22 -0.32 -5.94
N LYS A 14 7.80 -1.09 -6.95
CA LYS A 14 6.54 -1.86 -6.90
C LYS A 14 6.59 -2.98 -5.87
N LYS A 15 7.73 -3.67 -5.76
CA LYS A 15 7.93 -4.70 -4.73
C LYS A 15 7.88 -4.11 -3.31
N ILE A 16 8.51 -2.95 -3.11
CA ILE A 16 8.45 -2.24 -1.82
C ILE A 16 7.01 -1.80 -1.51
N GLY A 17 6.30 -1.27 -2.50
CA GLY A 17 4.88 -0.89 -2.36
C GLY A 17 3.97 -2.08 -2.00
N GLU A 18 4.19 -3.23 -2.64
CA GLU A 18 3.45 -4.47 -2.37
C GLU A 18 3.69 -4.98 -0.93
N VAL A 19 4.95 -4.97 -0.47
CA VAL A 19 5.29 -5.36 0.91
C VAL A 19 4.69 -4.38 1.92
N LEU A 20 4.79 -3.07 1.69
CA LEU A 20 4.19 -2.05 2.55
C LEU A 20 2.67 -2.18 2.62
N PHE A 21 2.02 -2.44 1.48
CA PHE A 21 0.59 -2.69 1.42
C PHE A 21 0.20 -3.95 2.18
N ALA A 22 0.93 -5.06 2.02
CA ALA A 22 0.68 -6.31 2.72
C ALA A 22 0.84 -6.15 4.25
N ILE A 23 1.88 -5.44 4.69
CA ILE A 23 2.10 -5.14 6.12
C ILE A 23 0.97 -4.26 6.67
N GLY A 24 0.64 -3.16 6.00
CA GLY A 24 -0.44 -2.27 6.41
C GLY A 24 -1.79 -3.00 6.48
N PHE A 25 -2.10 -3.83 5.47
CA PHE A 25 -3.31 -4.64 5.45
C PHE A 25 -3.34 -5.67 6.59
N SER A 26 -2.22 -6.36 6.85
CA SER A 26 -2.12 -7.30 7.97
C SER A 26 -2.38 -6.62 9.30
N ILE A 27 -1.83 -5.41 9.51
CA ILE A 27 -2.04 -4.64 10.75
C ILE A 27 -3.53 -4.31 10.94
N ILE A 28 -4.18 -3.80 9.90
CA ILE A 28 -5.62 -3.49 9.97
C ILE A 28 -6.45 -4.75 10.22
N LEU A 29 -6.13 -5.85 9.53
CA LEU A 29 -6.84 -7.12 9.70
C LEU A 29 -6.70 -7.63 11.14
N THR A 30 -5.50 -7.61 11.70
CA THR A 30 -5.26 -8.02 13.10
C THR A 30 -6.02 -7.11 14.06
N LEU A 31 -5.99 -5.79 13.86
CA LEU A 31 -6.77 -4.86 14.69
C LEU A 31 -8.26 -5.18 14.66
N PHE A 32 -8.80 -5.43 13.47
CA PHE A 32 -10.21 -5.76 13.29
C PHE A 32 -10.60 -7.05 14.03
N LEU A 33 -9.77 -8.09 13.93
CA LEU A 33 -9.95 -9.34 14.68
C LEU A 33 -9.88 -9.11 16.19
N THR A 34 -8.98 -8.24 16.65
CA THR A 34 -8.82 -7.92 18.07
C THR A 34 -10.06 -7.21 18.62
N VAL A 35 -10.63 -6.27 17.86
CA VAL A 35 -11.88 -5.58 18.21
C VAL A 35 -13.05 -6.57 18.28
N ILE A 36 -13.17 -7.48 17.31
CA ILE A 36 -14.21 -8.52 17.32
C ILE A 36 -14.03 -9.43 18.55
N ALA A 37 -12.82 -9.94 18.77
CA ALA A 37 -12.53 -10.82 19.91
C ALA A 37 -12.86 -10.14 21.25
N SER A 38 -12.48 -8.86 21.41
CA SER A 38 -12.81 -8.08 22.60
C SER A 38 -14.31 -7.85 22.77
N SER A 39 -15.04 -7.64 21.67
CA SER A 39 -16.51 -7.50 21.67
C SER A 39 -17.21 -8.80 22.09
N LEU A 40 -16.70 -9.96 21.65
CA LEU A 40 -17.19 -11.26 22.12
C LEU A 40 -16.91 -11.44 23.62
N VAL A 41 -15.67 -11.20 24.07
CA VAL A 41 -15.31 -11.37 25.49
C VAL A 41 -16.18 -10.50 26.40
N THR A 42 -16.38 -9.23 26.04
CA THR A 42 -17.24 -8.31 26.80
C THR A 42 -18.70 -8.74 26.82
N SER A 43 -19.20 -9.36 25.75
CA SER A 43 -20.57 -9.88 25.67
C SER A 43 -20.80 -11.09 26.58
N PHE A 44 -19.79 -11.94 26.79
CA PHE A 44 -19.92 -13.15 27.61
C PHE A 44 -19.49 -12.97 29.08
N TRP A 45 -18.54 -12.08 29.36
CA TRP A 45 -17.91 -11.94 30.68
C TRP A 45 -18.12 -10.57 31.35
N GLY A 46 -18.90 -9.69 30.73
CA GLY A 46 -19.07 -8.31 31.18
C GLY A 46 -17.88 -7.42 30.81
N PRO A 47 -17.93 -6.11 31.15
CA PRO A 47 -16.91 -5.15 30.74
C PRO A 47 -15.57 -5.45 31.42
N SER A 48 -14.63 -6.03 30.67
CA SER A 48 -13.31 -6.46 31.16
C SER A 48 -12.21 -5.42 30.95
N THR A 49 -12.46 -4.34 30.19
CA THR A 49 -11.46 -3.30 29.90
C THR A 49 -12.07 -1.90 29.88
N PRO A 50 -11.39 -0.88 30.45
CA PRO A 50 -11.82 0.50 30.32
C PRO A 50 -11.63 0.95 28.87
N VAL A 51 -12.72 1.38 28.23
CA VAL A 51 -12.80 1.87 26.83
C VAL A 51 -11.68 2.88 26.49
N VAL A 52 -11.26 3.67 27.47
CA VAL A 52 -10.19 4.69 27.35
C VAL A 52 -8.82 4.09 26.97
N TYR A 53 -8.51 2.86 27.39
CA TYR A 53 -7.26 2.19 27.03
C TYR A 53 -7.27 1.69 25.58
N TYR A 54 -8.43 1.25 25.09
CA TYR A 54 -8.62 0.84 23.70
C TYR A 54 -8.45 2.02 22.75
N GLU A 55 -9.07 3.16 23.05
CA GLU A 55 -9.03 4.34 22.20
C GLU A 55 -7.62 4.94 22.10
N ASN A 56 -6.90 5.07 23.21
CA ASN A 56 -5.58 5.72 23.19
C ASN A 56 -4.48 4.88 22.51
N LEU A 57 -4.63 3.54 22.48
CA LEU A 57 -3.60 2.64 21.98
C LEU A 57 -3.91 2.11 20.59
N LEU A 58 -5.17 1.78 20.28
CA LEU A 58 -5.55 1.21 18.98
C LEU A 58 -5.73 2.28 17.90
N THR A 59 -6.23 3.47 18.26
CA THR A 59 -6.41 4.56 17.29
C THR A 59 -5.12 4.95 16.57
N PRO A 60 -3.98 5.20 17.24
CA PRO A 60 -2.74 5.55 16.53
C PRO A 60 -2.19 4.38 15.68
N ILE A 61 -2.36 3.13 16.14
CA ILE A 61 -1.91 1.94 15.37
C ILE A 61 -2.77 1.78 14.12
N PHE A 62 -4.09 2.01 14.21
CA PHE A 62 -4.99 1.99 13.07
C PHE A 62 -4.64 3.07 12.05
N ILE A 63 -4.40 4.31 12.51
CA ILE A 63 -3.97 5.42 11.65
C ILE A 63 -2.64 5.08 10.95
N ALA A 64 -1.66 4.55 11.67
CA ALA A 64 -0.38 4.14 11.09
C ALA A 64 -0.54 3.03 10.03
N GLY A 65 -1.38 2.03 10.29
CA GLY A 65 -1.73 0.98 9.32
C GLY A 65 -2.39 1.55 8.07
N LEU A 66 -3.32 2.49 8.23
CA LEU A 66 -4.03 3.14 7.14
C LEU A 66 -3.09 3.99 6.28
N ILE A 67 -2.18 4.74 6.90
CA ILE A 67 -1.12 5.48 6.18
C ILE A 67 -0.23 4.52 5.38
N MET A 68 0.18 3.38 5.96
CA MET A 68 0.99 2.39 5.25
C MET A 68 0.27 1.81 4.02
N ILE A 69 -1.03 1.54 4.11
CA ILE A 69 -1.84 1.10 2.97
C ILE A 69 -1.89 2.19 1.90
N LEU A 70 -2.17 3.44 2.27
CA LEU A 70 -2.24 4.55 1.32
C LEU A 70 -0.91 4.77 0.60
N VAL A 71 0.20 4.70 1.33
CA VAL A 71 1.55 4.79 0.76
C VAL A 71 1.82 3.60 -0.15
N GLY A 72 1.55 2.36 0.28
CA GLY A 72 1.71 1.17 -0.57
C GLY A 72 0.91 1.26 -1.88
N LEU A 73 -0.34 1.74 -1.79
CA LEU A 73 -1.21 1.96 -2.94
C LEU A 73 -0.68 3.07 -3.86
N ALA A 74 -0.20 4.17 -3.30
CA ALA A 74 0.41 5.26 -4.06
C ALA A 74 1.66 4.78 -4.83
N PHE A 75 2.47 3.89 -4.23
CA PHE A 75 3.61 3.27 -4.89
C PHE A 75 3.23 2.30 -6.02
N PHE A 76 2.03 1.71 -5.96
CA PHE A 76 1.49 0.84 -7.00
C PHE A 76 0.93 1.63 -8.19
N ILE A 77 0.19 2.71 -7.91
CA ILE A 77 -0.53 3.52 -8.91
C ILE A 77 0.39 4.53 -9.58
N LEU A 78 1.27 5.19 -8.83
CA LEU A 78 2.09 6.25 -9.39
C LEU A 78 3.12 5.65 -10.35
N PRO A 79 3.23 6.18 -11.59
CA PRO A 79 4.30 5.79 -12.48
C PRO A 79 5.64 6.01 -11.76
N GLU A 80 6.56 5.08 -11.97
CA GLU A 80 7.95 5.35 -11.64
C GLU A 80 8.34 6.64 -12.36
N GLY A 81 8.99 7.55 -11.63
CA GLY A 81 9.38 8.86 -12.13
C GLY A 81 10.05 8.79 -13.51
N PRO A 82 10.18 9.94 -14.19
CA PRO A 82 10.50 10.02 -15.61
C PRO A 82 11.61 9.04 -15.98
N SER A 83 11.23 8.09 -16.84
CA SER A 83 11.97 6.95 -17.36
C SER A 83 13.47 6.95 -17.06
N LYS A 84 13.95 5.87 -16.44
CA LYS A 84 15.37 5.46 -16.53
C LYS A 84 15.88 5.28 -17.97
N ASP A 85 14.99 5.38 -18.97
CA ASP A 85 15.32 5.23 -20.40
C ASP A 85 15.22 6.53 -21.23
N GLY A 86 14.93 7.71 -20.66
CA GLY A 86 14.80 8.96 -21.44
C GLY A 86 13.77 8.93 -22.60
N THR A 87 12.97 7.87 -22.72
CA THR A 87 12.07 7.62 -23.86
C THR A 87 10.86 8.53 -23.88
N TRP A 88 10.49 9.13 -22.74
CA TRP A 88 9.48 10.18 -22.70
C TRP A 88 9.96 11.49 -23.34
N VAL A 89 11.27 11.80 -23.25
CA VAL A 89 11.87 12.96 -23.94
C VAL A 89 11.98 12.69 -25.44
N MET A 90 12.27 11.44 -25.84
CA MET A 90 12.35 11.08 -27.27
C MET A 90 10.99 11.05 -27.98
N LYS A 91 9.88 10.82 -27.28
CA LYS A 91 8.54 10.86 -27.89
C LYS A 91 7.93 12.26 -28.00
N MET A 92 8.52 13.27 -27.35
CA MET A 92 8.06 14.66 -27.43
C MET A 92 8.93 15.56 -28.32
N SER A 93 10.02 15.04 -28.91
CA SER A 93 10.77 15.78 -29.93
C SER A 93 10.15 15.56 -31.31
N PRO A 94 9.67 16.60 -32.01
CA PRO A 94 9.12 16.49 -33.36
C PRO A 94 10.20 16.38 -34.46
N PHE A 95 11.47 16.09 -34.13
CA PHE A 95 12.60 16.25 -35.06
C PHE A 95 13.29 14.96 -35.52
N ILE A 96 12.72 13.77 -35.33
CA ILE A 96 13.33 12.53 -35.84
C ILE A 96 12.47 11.97 -36.96
N GLY A 97 12.77 12.39 -38.19
CA GLY A 97 12.11 11.85 -39.37
C GLY A 97 12.31 12.57 -40.71
N ASN A 98 13.30 13.46 -40.88
CA ASN A 98 13.69 13.91 -42.23
C ASN A 98 15.17 14.31 -42.29
N ASN A 99 16.02 13.33 -42.58
CA ASN A 99 17.16 13.37 -43.51
C ASN A 99 17.79 11.99 -43.60
#